data_AF-A0A957TMG9-F1
#
_entry.id   AF-A0A957TMG9-F1
#
_cell.length_a   1.000
_cell.length_b   1.000
_cell.length_c   1.000
_cell.angle_alpha   90.00
_cell.angle_beta   90.00
_cell.angle_gamma   90.00
#
_symmetry.space_group_name_H-M   'P 1'
#
loop_
_entity.id
_entity.type
_entity.pdbx_description
1 polymer ?
#
loop_
_entity_poly.entity_id
_entity_poly.type
_entity_poly.pdbx_seq_one_letter_code
_entity_poly.pdbx_strand_id
1 'polypeptide(L)'
;TSYEKLTRELEIPILSPEIAAGSFYTRADWIHRGASDMTRIDVLRGGVTGVRKMQAICEAFGVKCEVHMSGFANLQLLGASSEDVCEYYERGLLAPGVDYETPPPYLHAIGDPMDADGFVHLSQEPGMGYQINWAYIEENRVGD
;
A
#
# COMPACT_ATOMS: atom_id res chain seq x y z
N THR A 1 -24.79 -7.08 -2.01
CA THR A 1 -23.95 -7.88 -2.93
C THR A 1 -23.43 -9.13 -2.22
N SER A 2 -22.67 -10.02 -2.90
CA SER A 2 -22.08 -11.21 -2.26
C SER A 2 -21.22 -10.86 -1.04
N TYR A 3 -20.50 -9.73 -1.09
CA TYR A 3 -19.67 -9.24 0.00
C TYR A 3 -20.49 -8.71 1.19
N GLU A 4 -21.60 -7.98 0.98
CA GLU A 4 -22.50 -7.59 2.08
C GLU A 4 -23.08 -8.80 2.82
N LYS A 5 -23.38 -9.89 2.09
CA LYS A 5 -23.81 -11.14 2.74
C LYS A 5 -22.64 -11.73 3.53
N LEU A 6 -21.46 -11.85 2.92
CA LEU A 6 -20.27 -12.41 3.56
C LEU A 6 -19.92 -11.67 4.86
N THR A 7 -19.89 -10.34 4.83
CA THR A 7 -19.62 -9.48 5.99
C THR A 7 -20.67 -9.64 7.10
N ARG A 8 -21.95 -9.85 6.78
CA ARG A 8 -23.00 -10.09 7.80
C ARG A 8 -22.95 -11.46 8.45
N GLU A 9 -22.42 -12.47 7.75
CA GLU A 9 -22.46 -13.87 8.21
C GLU A 9 -21.17 -14.29 8.93
N LEU A 10 -20.11 -13.51 8.83
CA LEU A 10 -18.81 -13.81 9.44
C LEU A 10 -18.53 -12.90 10.63
N GLU A 11 -17.89 -13.47 11.65
CA GLU A 11 -17.36 -12.71 12.79
C GLU A 11 -15.96 -12.14 12.49
N ILE A 12 -15.21 -12.79 11.59
CA ILE A 12 -13.88 -12.32 11.18
C ILE A 12 -14.02 -11.10 10.23
N PRO A 13 -13.27 -10.00 10.47
CA PRO A 13 -13.35 -8.81 9.62
C PRO A 13 -12.98 -9.08 8.16
N ILE A 14 -13.76 -8.52 7.24
CA ILE A 14 -13.51 -8.55 5.80
C ILE A 14 -12.78 -7.29 5.37
N LEU A 15 -11.51 -7.45 4.95
CA LEU A 15 -10.69 -6.41 4.34
C LEU A 15 -10.90 -6.39 2.82
N SER A 16 -11.64 -5.42 2.29
CA SER A 16 -11.92 -5.32 0.85
C SER A 16 -12.42 -3.93 0.41
N PRO A 17 -12.39 -3.59 -0.89
CA PRO A 17 -11.86 -4.35 -2.02
C PRO A 17 -10.44 -3.92 -2.44
N GLU A 18 -9.60 -4.88 -2.82
CA GLU A 18 -8.27 -4.60 -3.40
C GLU A 18 -8.36 -4.19 -4.88
N ILE A 19 -8.90 -5.07 -5.72
CA ILE A 19 -8.79 -4.94 -7.19
C ILE A 19 -9.97 -4.19 -7.83
N ALA A 20 -10.99 -3.83 -7.05
CA ALA A 20 -12.15 -3.11 -7.59
C ALA A 20 -11.73 -1.75 -8.16
N ALA A 21 -12.12 -1.52 -9.42
CA ALA A 21 -11.97 -0.24 -10.10
C ALA A 21 -12.81 0.86 -9.42
N GLY A 22 -12.58 2.12 -9.81
CA GLY A 22 -13.31 3.27 -9.29
C GLY A 22 -12.67 3.94 -8.07
N SER A 23 -11.42 3.58 -7.73
CA SER A 23 -10.60 4.25 -6.73
C SER A 23 -11.31 4.38 -5.37
N PHE A 24 -11.13 5.51 -4.68
CA PHE A 24 -11.76 5.81 -3.39
C PHE A 24 -13.29 5.96 -3.47
N TYR A 25 -13.87 6.26 -4.64
CA TYR A 25 -15.33 6.37 -4.80
C TYR A 25 -16.02 5.03 -4.57
N THR A 26 -15.53 3.98 -5.23
CA THR A 26 -16.08 2.63 -5.06
C THR A 26 -15.87 2.11 -3.64
N ARG A 27 -14.73 2.42 -3.01
CA ARG A 27 -14.44 2.02 -1.63
C ARG A 27 -15.33 2.73 -0.61
N ALA A 28 -15.60 4.02 -0.80
CA ALA A 28 -16.56 4.75 0.01
C ALA A 28 -17.97 4.15 -0.09
N ASP A 29 -18.40 3.75 -1.29
CA ASP A 29 -19.66 3.03 -1.49
C ASP A 29 -19.67 1.64 -0.80
N TRP A 30 -18.54 0.92 -0.81
CA TRP A 30 -18.42 -0.35 -0.08
C TRP A 30 -18.57 -0.18 1.42
N ILE A 31 -17.93 0.84 2.00
CA ILE A 31 -18.11 1.20 3.41
C ILE A 31 -19.58 1.53 3.68
N HIS A 32 -20.18 2.39 2.86
CA HIS A 32 -21.57 2.82 3.04
C HIS A 32 -22.57 1.66 3.05
N ARG A 33 -22.37 0.66 2.17
CA ARG A 33 -23.27 -0.51 2.06
C ARG A 33 -22.96 -1.62 3.08
N GLY A 34 -21.91 -1.50 3.89
CA GLY A 34 -21.45 -2.59 4.76
C GLY A 34 -20.97 -3.81 3.97
N ALA A 35 -20.28 -3.58 2.84
CA ALA A 35 -19.71 -4.65 2.02
C ALA A 35 -18.32 -5.10 2.50
N SER A 36 -17.78 -4.45 3.52
CA SER A 36 -16.48 -4.75 4.13
C SER A 36 -16.40 -4.08 5.49
N ASP A 37 -15.77 -4.73 6.47
CA ASP A 37 -15.52 -4.17 7.80
C ASP A 37 -14.33 -3.22 7.82
N MET A 38 -13.37 -3.48 6.93
CA MET A 38 -12.19 -2.66 6.68
C MET A 38 -12.00 -2.50 5.18
N THR A 39 -11.40 -1.39 4.74
CA THR A 39 -11.12 -1.18 3.32
C THR A 39 -9.63 -1.25 3.02
N ARG A 40 -9.29 -1.32 1.73
CA ARG A 40 -7.91 -1.21 1.27
C ARG A 40 -7.80 -0.52 -0.08
N ILE A 41 -6.68 0.14 -0.33
CA ILE A 41 -6.35 0.80 -1.61
C ILE A 41 -4.83 0.78 -1.82
N ASP A 42 -4.35 1.13 -3.00
CA ASP A 42 -2.94 1.38 -3.27
C ASP A 42 -2.77 2.50 -4.28
N VAL A 43 -1.51 2.89 -4.51
CA VAL A 43 -1.14 3.91 -5.49
C VAL A 43 -1.49 3.54 -6.94
N LEU A 44 -1.64 2.25 -7.29
CA LEU A 44 -2.09 1.84 -8.62
C LEU A 44 -3.59 2.09 -8.82
N ARG A 45 -4.39 2.05 -7.74
CA ARG A 45 -5.85 2.28 -7.79
C ARG A 45 -6.26 3.72 -7.52
N GLY A 46 -5.39 4.54 -6.90
CA GLY A 46 -5.73 5.92 -6.59
C GLY A 46 -4.64 6.95 -6.76
N GLY A 47 -3.40 6.54 -7.05
CA GLY A 47 -2.23 7.39 -6.84
C GLY A 47 -2.13 7.85 -5.38
N VAL A 48 -1.10 8.66 -5.08
CA VAL A 48 -0.92 9.25 -3.75
C VAL A 48 -2.18 10.02 -3.32
N THR A 49 -2.75 10.82 -4.21
CA THR A 49 -3.92 11.65 -3.93
C THR A 49 -5.18 10.83 -3.60
N GLY A 50 -5.46 9.77 -4.35
CA GLY A 50 -6.62 8.92 -4.11
C GLY A 50 -6.50 8.13 -2.82
N VAL A 51 -5.30 7.62 -2.49
CA VAL A 51 -5.08 6.96 -1.20
C VAL A 51 -5.25 7.94 -0.04
N ARG A 52 -4.69 9.15 -0.11
CA ARG A 52 -4.88 10.17 0.95
C ARG A 52 -6.35 10.53 1.17
N LYS A 53 -7.14 10.64 0.09
CA LYS A 53 -8.59 10.86 0.20
C LYS A 53 -9.29 9.68 0.87
N MET A 54 -8.90 8.45 0.53
CA MET A 54 -9.47 7.26 1.14
C MET A 54 -9.12 7.18 2.63
N GLN A 55 -7.87 7.42 3.01
CA GLN A 55 -7.44 7.46 4.40
C GLN A 55 -8.24 8.50 5.21
N ALA A 56 -8.45 9.70 4.67
CA ALA A 56 -9.26 10.72 5.33
C ALA A 56 -10.74 10.32 5.48
N ILE A 57 -11.33 9.66 4.48
CA ILE A 57 -12.68 9.09 4.59
C ILE A 57 -12.72 8.03 5.69
N CYS A 58 -11.74 7.13 5.70
CA CYS A 58 -11.66 6.04 6.67
C CYS A 58 -11.47 6.53 8.10
N GLU A 59 -10.62 7.53 8.31
CA GLU A 59 -10.46 8.24 9.59
C GLU A 59 -11.78 8.84 10.07
N ALA A 60 -12.52 9.52 9.17
CA ALA A 60 -13.80 10.14 9.51
C ALA A 60 -14.91 9.13 9.86
N PHE A 61 -14.83 7.90 9.34
CA PHE A 61 -15.82 6.84 9.56
C PHE A 61 -15.38 5.84 10.64
N GLY A 62 -14.17 5.96 11.19
CA GLY A 62 -13.62 4.99 12.14
C GLY A 62 -13.39 3.60 11.53
N VAL A 63 -12.97 3.56 10.26
CA VAL A 63 -12.73 2.31 9.50
C VAL A 63 -11.25 2.23 9.14
N LYS A 64 -10.64 1.04 9.23
CA LYS A 64 -9.25 0.83 8.76
C LYS A 64 -9.15 0.84 7.24
N CYS A 65 -8.04 1.35 6.72
CA CYS A 65 -7.68 1.46 5.31
C CYS A 65 -6.26 0.93 5.09
N GLU A 66 -6.11 -0.39 4.99
CA GLU A 66 -4.78 -0.98 4.75
C GLU A 66 -4.27 -0.65 3.34
N VAL A 67 -3.00 -0.28 3.23
CA VAL A 67 -2.37 0.03 1.93
C VAL A 67 -1.82 -1.25 1.32
N HIS A 68 -2.30 -1.59 0.12
CA HIS A 68 -1.88 -2.80 -0.58
C HIS A 68 -0.52 -2.63 -1.25
N MET A 69 0.30 -3.68 -1.10
CA MET A 69 1.65 -3.87 -1.64
C MET A 69 2.76 -2.98 -1.10
N SER A 70 3.97 -3.48 -1.28
CA SER A 70 5.20 -2.75 -1.10
C SER A 70 5.34 -1.60 -2.11
N GLY A 71 6.32 -0.75 -1.86
CA GLY A 71 6.74 0.31 -2.76
C GLY A 71 6.86 1.64 -2.07
N PHE A 72 7.79 2.46 -2.58
CA PHE A 72 8.16 3.75 -2.00
C PHE A 72 6.95 4.65 -1.72
N ALA A 73 6.02 4.77 -2.67
CA ALA A 73 4.85 5.62 -2.51
C ALA A 73 3.85 5.08 -1.48
N ASN A 74 3.65 3.75 -1.43
CA ASN A 74 2.78 3.11 -0.44
C ASN A 74 3.34 3.25 0.98
N LEU A 75 4.66 3.09 1.14
CA LEU A 75 5.34 3.27 2.43
C LEU A 75 5.18 4.72 2.95
N GLN A 76 5.34 5.72 2.08
CA GLN A 76 5.11 7.12 2.43
C GLN A 76 3.66 7.39 2.85
N LEU A 77 2.69 6.70 2.24
CA LEU A 77 1.28 6.83 2.58
C LEU A 77 0.94 6.22 3.94
N LEU A 78 1.57 5.09 4.31
CA LEU A 78 1.50 4.55 5.66
C LEU A 78 2.13 5.52 6.66
N GLY A 79 3.34 6.02 6.38
CA GLY A 79 4.05 6.98 7.22
C GLY A 79 3.32 8.31 7.44
N ALA A 80 2.39 8.65 6.55
CA ALA A 80 1.55 9.83 6.65
C ALA A 80 0.14 9.57 7.24
N SER A 81 -0.12 8.35 7.71
CA SER A 81 -1.36 7.95 8.39
C SER A 81 -1.11 7.53 9.83
N SER A 82 -2.13 7.58 10.67
CA SER A 82 -2.09 6.98 12.01
C SER A 82 -2.28 5.46 11.92
N GLU A 83 -1.79 4.75 12.95
CA GLU A 83 -1.99 3.32 13.16
C GLU A 83 -3.48 2.91 13.29
N ASP A 84 -4.33 3.85 13.72
CA ASP A 84 -5.79 3.69 13.76
C ASP A 84 -6.38 3.50 12.35
N VAL A 85 -5.76 4.10 11.34
CA VAL A 85 -6.21 4.03 9.94
C VAL A 85 -5.49 2.93 9.18
N CYS A 86 -4.17 2.81 9.29
CA CYS A 86 -3.38 1.81 8.58
C CYS A 86 -2.28 1.31 9.50
N GLU A 87 -2.31 0.01 9.80
CA GLU A 87 -1.46 -0.55 10.87
C GLU A 87 -0.18 -1.15 10.32
N TYR A 88 -0.23 -1.79 9.15
CA TYR A 88 0.89 -2.54 8.62
C TYR A 88 1.33 -2.03 7.25
N TYR A 89 2.64 -2.14 7.01
CA TYR A 89 3.22 -2.07 5.68
C TYR A 89 3.26 -3.47 5.08
N GLU A 90 2.70 -3.65 3.88
CA GLU A 90 2.77 -4.92 3.16
C GLU A 90 4.15 -5.09 2.50
N ARG A 91 5.15 -5.57 3.26
CA ARG A 91 6.50 -5.86 2.76
C ARG A 91 6.54 -7.20 2.03
N GLY A 92 6.70 -7.17 0.71
CA GLY A 92 6.67 -8.39 -0.10
C GLY A 92 6.59 -8.14 -1.61
N LEU A 93 6.37 -9.17 -2.42
CA LEU A 93 6.12 -10.56 -2.00
C LEU A 93 7.40 -11.29 -1.58
N LEU A 94 7.27 -12.22 -0.64
CA LEU A 94 8.37 -13.06 -0.16
C LEU A 94 8.22 -14.48 -0.72
N ALA A 95 9.34 -15.12 -1.05
CA ALA A 95 9.38 -16.50 -1.51
C ALA A 95 10.69 -17.19 -1.07
N PRO A 96 10.68 -18.51 -0.81
CA PRO A 96 11.91 -19.25 -0.50
C PRO A 96 12.96 -19.08 -1.62
N GLY A 97 14.20 -18.77 -1.22
CA GLY A 97 15.31 -18.58 -2.16
C GLY A 97 15.38 -17.21 -2.84
N VAL A 98 14.45 -16.31 -2.54
CA VAL A 98 14.51 -14.91 -2.98
C VAL A 98 14.99 -14.05 -1.81
N ASP A 99 16.11 -13.37 -2.00
CA ASP A 99 16.58 -12.37 -1.04
C ASP A 99 15.88 -11.02 -1.32
N TYR A 100 14.90 -10.68 -0.48
CA TYR A 100 14.19 -9.40 -0.57
C TYR A 100 15.10 -8.19 -0.32
N GLU A 101 16.18 -8.36 0.44
CA GLU A 101 17.10 -7.27 0.77
C GLU A 101 17.99 -6.88 -0.41
N THR A 102 18.04 -7.72 -1.46
CA THR A 102 18.76 -7.41 -2.69
C THR A 102 18.00 -6.35 -3.50
N PRO A 103 18.55 -5.13 -3.67
CA PRO A 103 17.89 -4.12 -4.50
C PRO A 103 17.86 -4.56 -5.97
N PRO A 104 16.82 -4.18 -6.73
CA PRO A 104 16.84 -4.37 -8.17
C PRO A 104 17.99 -3.57 -8.78
N PRO A 105 18.53 -3.97 -9.95
CA PRO A 105 19.79 -3.42 -10.47
C PRO A 105 19.73 -1.91 -10.80
N TYR A 106 18.53 -1.38 -11.02
CA TYR A 106 18.28 0.05 -11.25
C TYR A 106 18.18 0.88 -9.96
N LEU A 107 18.39 0.28 -8.78
CA LEU A 107 18.46 0.96 -7.48
C LEU A 107 19.75 0.59 -6.75
N HIS A 108 20.32 1.56 -6.02
CA HIS A 108 21.46 1.33 -5.13
C HIS A 108 21.06 0.73 -3.78
N ALA A 109 19.80 0.87 -3.38
CA ALA A 109 19.25 0.34 -2.13
C ALA A 109 17.74 0.07 -2.26
N ILE A 110 17.22 -0.81 -1.41
CA ILE A 110 15.77 -1.02 -1.26
C ILE A 110 15.11 0.20 -0.62
N GLY A 111 13.81 0.39 -0.89
CA GLY A 111 13.05 1.52 -0.37
C GLY A 111 12.47 1.33 1.04
N ASP A 112 12.54 0.10 1.54
CA ASP A 112 11.86 -0.37 2.74
C ASP A 112 12.78 -1.27 3.59
N PRO A 113 13.95 -0.76 4.05
CA PRO A 113 14.82 -1.48 4.97
C PRO A 113 14.07 -1.78 6.27
N MET A 114 14.17 -3.02 6.74
CA MET A 114 13.51 -3.50 7.95
C MET A 114 14.55 -3.87 9.01
N ASP A 115 14.33 -3.46 10.25
CA ASP A 115 15.19 -3.85 11.36
C ASP A 115 14.87 -5.26 11.89
N ALA A 116 15.64 -5.69 12.88
CA ALA A 116 15.49 -7.01 13.49
C ALA A 116 14.20 -7.18 14.30
N ASP A 117 13.54 -6.07 14.67
CA ASP A 117 12.29 -6.05 15.43
C ASP A 117 11.05 -5.99 14.51
N GLY A 118 11.25 -5.94 13.19
CA GLY A 118 10.19 -5.98 12.19
C GLY A 118 9.65 -4.61 11.77
N PHE A 119 10.35 -3.52 12.10
CA PHE A 119 9.95 -2.17 11.70
C PHE A 119 10.65 -1.73 10.42
N VAL A 120 9.86 -1.24 9.46
CA VAL A 120 10.37 -0.64 8.22
C VAL A 120 10.67 0.84 8.45
N HIS A 121 11.87 1.26 8.06
CA HIS A 121 12.34 2.63 8.25
C HIS A 121 12.13 3.49 7.01
N LEU A 122 11.35 4.57 7.16
CA LEU A 122 11.11 5.56 6.12
C LEU A 122 12.37 6.37 5.80
N SER A 123 12.67 6.51 4.50
CA SER A 123 13.71 7.40 4.03
C SER A 123 13.44 8.86 4.44
N GLN A 124 14.49 9.54 4.89
CA GLN A 124 14.46 10.97 5.24
C GLN A 124 14.88 11.88 4.07
N GLU A 125 15.18 11.30 2.90
CA GLU A 125 15.55 12.04 1.70
C GLU A 125 14.33 12.72 1.05
N PRO A 126 14.52 13.81 0.29
CA PRO A 126 13.43 14.48 -0.41
C PRO A 126 12.66 13.56 -1.38
N GLY A 127 11.36 13.83 -1.51
CA GLY A 127 10.48 13.08 -2.41
C GLY A 127 10.15 11.70 -1.84
N MET A 128 10.38 10.65 -2.63
CA MET A 128 10.09 9.26 -2.23
C MET A 128 11.33 8.50 -1.76
N GLY A 129 12.52 9.11 -1.78
CA GLY A 129 13.75 8.49 -1.30
C GLY A 129 14.36 7.43 -2.21
N TYR A 130 14.07 7.45 -3.51
CA TYR A 130 14.69 6.53 -4.48
C TYR A 130 16.19 6.79 -4.60
N GLN A 131 16.99 5.73 -4.41
CA GLN A 131 18.41 5.74 -4.74
C GLN A 131 18.63 5.19 -6.14
N ILE A 132 18.29 5.98 -7.16
CA ILE A 132 18.29 5.53 -8.57
C ILE A 132 19.72 5.30 -9.08
N ASN A 133 19.96 4.12 -9.64
CA ASN A 133 21.19 3.81 -10.37
C ASN A 133 21.04 4.25 -11.84
N TRP A 134 21.33 5.53 -12.08
CA TRP A 134 21.24 6.11 -13.43
C TRP A 134 22.18 5.44 -14.41
N ALA A 135 23.39 5.05 -14.00
CA ALA A 135 24.35 4.39 -14.90
C ALA A 135 23.79 3.08 -15.47
N TYR A 136 23.17 2.26 -14.63
CA TYR A 136 22.50 1.03 -15.08
C TYR A 136 21.36 1.32 -16.05
N ILE A 137 20.52 2.32 -15.74
CA ILE A 137 19.38 2.70 -16.60
C ILE A 137 19.88 3.16 -17.98
N GLU A 138 20.91 4.01 -18.03
CA GLU A 138 21.48 4.52 -19.27
C GLU A 138 22.09 3.40 -20.13
N GLU A 139 22.80 2.45 -19.51
CA GLU A 139 23.40 1.30 -20.20
C GLU A 139 22.35 0.31 -20.73
N ASN A 140 21.19 0.23 -20.09
CA ASN A 140 20.12 -0.73 -20.41
C ASN A 140 18.90 -0.07 -21.07
N ARG A 141 19.06 1.09 -21.69
CA ARG A 141 17.98 1.74 -22.45
C ARG A 141 17.52 0.82 -23.58
N VAL A 142 16.21 0.58 -23.65
CA VAL A 142 15.57 0.01 -24.83
C VAL A 142 15.23 1.14 -25.80
N GLY A 143 15.39 0.89 -27.10
CA GLY A 143 14.93 1.84 -28.13
C GLY A 143 13.42 2.06 -28.05
N ASP A 144 12.98 3.14 -28.68
CA ASP A 144 11.54 3.47 -28.80
C ASP A 144 10.76 2.38 -29.57
#